data_AF-A0A349D117-F1
#
_entry.id   AF-A0A349D117-F1
#
_cell.length_a   1.000
_cell.length_b   1.000
_cell.length_c   1.000
_cell.angle_alpha   90.00
_cell.angle_beta   90.00
_cell.angle_gamma   90.00
#
_symmetry.space_group_name_H-M   'P 1'
#
loop_
_entity.id
_entity.type
_entity.pdbx_description
1 polymer ?
#
loop_
_entity_poly.entity_id
_entity_poly.type
_entity_poly.pdbx_seq_one_letter_code
_entity_poly.pdbx_strand_id
1 'polypeptide(L)'
;MGLSFASFERSIARKRARTEATIEDDEHDVRGLEGECEETTRKKEYSLRGHIQTFRQRLEDLAGQSAEAAALANPDDQIEAFVRERFDRWFRRLSAIDDPALRERLWRLIPDSLFKRVQEAFCRDYVVPSYHIIREERIHFDPRPQFDCIGPGPCLLSADLLCKETLKTLGVADFEPRMTTLERLQRKHDAIPTFKETLASTRQIDPNVGRLHVVVAPRLGEASYGKTGPRPEAIGKLLLFSEDVAGTQANGQRKQRMQVLTAYSAYRKTHHEEACYESEVAKLERLKLRLGLQNRRLNTLTRDTPPDERGPVEEKTKEELLAVAEELATCIDVCKRLAYARLDTHTDLCAEVRGRRVKNVSATMASMVGAINDLQRRFERTRPKNTANMDDRQIIHREIQQGEAVMDAYRTQLQAKAEPLMRLAQAAVFRPPRAGEGLFPDRNATGVERRMKELIDPKELEALLVAPFSTFARKILALHGELSPALEARDGQRFNETLVKMHVIGKMQEVSRCLERLRIALMTPERLLLSHIHGSITHVRTLFEAFQVRPDIVVESYTEAFANVCALLTHIDTTLTAALEGGDCALSEDPALGDMLDDLLAIDLEAIVRNLDLTAPVAVSHDSEQQP
;
A
#
# COMPACT_ATOMS: atom_id res chain seq x y z
N MET A 1 -112.77 -24.17 -31.92
CA MET A 1 -111.73 -23.75 -32.87
C MET A 1 -110.44 -24.50 -32.53
N GLY A 2 -110.19 -25.61 -33.21
CA GLY A 2 -109.02 -26.46 -32.97
C GLY A 2 -107.85 -26.01 -33.84
N LEU A 3 -106.72 -25.69 -33.20
CA LEU A 3 -105.42 -25.65 -33.88
C LEU A 3 -104.82 -27.07 -33.82
N SER A 4 -104.53 -27.62 -35.01
CA SER A 4 -104.16 -29.03 -35.20
C SER A 4 -102.82 -29.39 -34.57
N PHE A 5 -102.77 -30.55 -33.92
CA PHE A 5 -101.61 -31.21 -33.29
C PHE A 5 -100.31 -31.16 -34.14
N ALA A 6 -100.44 -31.18 -35.46
CA ALA A 6 -99.33 -31.13 -36.41
C ALA A 6 -98.47 -29.84 -36.37
N SER A 7 -98.99 -28.71 -35.89
CA SER A 7 -98.19 -27.48 -35.76
C SER A 7 -97.30 -27.49 -34.51
N PHE A 8 -97.74 -28.18 -33.46
CA PHE A 8 -97.01 -28.32 -32.20
C PHE A 8 -95.80 -29.25 -32.36
N GLU A 9 -95.98 -30.39 -33.05
CA GLU A 9 -94.87 -31.32 -33.32
C GLU A 9 -93.75 -30.70 -34.15
N ARG A 10 -94.08 -29.91 -35.18
CA ARG A 10 -93.05 -29.20 -35.97
C ARG A 10 -92.28 -28.15 -35.17
N SER A 11 -92.94 -27.51 -34.21
CA SER A 11 -92.29 -26.53 -33.33
C SER A 11 -91.31 -27.21 -32.38
N ILE A 12 -91.69 -28.36 -31.81
CA ILE A 12 -90.80 -29.16 -30.96
C ILE A 12 -89.62 -29.71 -31.76
N ALA A 13 -89.85 -30.24 -32.96
CA ALA A 13 -88.77 -30.76 -33.81
C ALA A 13 -87.76 -29.67 -34.19
N ARG A 14 -88.23 -28.45 -34.53
CA ARG A 14 -87.34 -27.31 -34.82
C ARG A 14 -86.57 -26.82 -33.60
N LYS A 15 -87.19 -26.86 -32.41
CA LYS A 15 -86.49 -26.53 -31.16
C LYS A 15 -85.42 -27.56 -30.86
N ARG A 16 -85.72 -28.86 -30.96
CA ARG A 16 -84.73 -29.94 -30.76
C ARG A 16 -83.55 -29.82 -31.71
N ALA A 17 -83.79 -29.69 -33.01
CA ALA A 17 -82.73 -29.53 -34.00
C ALA A 17 -81.86 -28.28 -33.76
N ARG A 18 -82.45 -27.17 -33.31
CA ARG A 18 -81.67 -25.98 -32.90
C ARG A 18 -80.83 -26.22 -31.66
N THR A 19 -81.31 -27.02 -30.72
CA THR A 19 -80.59 -27.33 -29.47
C THR A 19 -79.45 -28.31 -29.74
N GLU A 20 -79.66 -29.30 -30.59
CA GLU A 20 -78.62 -30.25 -31.02
C GLU A 20 -77.50 -29.55 -31.79
N ALA A 21 -77.83 -28.63 -32.70
CA ALA A 21 -76.81 -27.85 -33.42
C ALA A 21 -75.99 -26.94 -32.50
N THR A 22 -76.59 -26.38 -31.44
CA THR A 22 -75.82 -25.57 -30.46
C THR A 22 -74.90 -26.42 -29.61
N ILE A 23 -75.31 -27.64 -29.27
CA ILE A 23 -74.47 -28.59 -28.51
C ILE A 23 -73.27 -29.05 -29.36
N GLU A 24 -73.46 -29.30 -30.66
CA GLU A 24 -72.35 -29.68 -31.54
C GLU A 24 -71.32 -28.55 -31.73
N ASP A 25 -71.78 -27.30 -31.86
CA ASP A 25 -70.89 -26.14 -31.94
C ASP A 25 -70.12 -25.93 -30.61
N ASP A 26 -70.79 -26.04 -29.46
CA ASP A 26 -70.15 -25.93 -28.15
C ASP A 26 -69.12 -27.06 -27.92
N GLU A 27 -69.39 -28.29 -28.36
CA GLU A 27 -68.43 -29.41 -28.26
C GLU A 27 -67.20 -29.21 -29.15
N HIS A 28 -67.35 -28.59 -30.33
CA HIS A 28 -66.24 -28.28 -31.22
C HIS A 28 -65.33 -27.20 -30.62
N ASP A 29 -65.91 -26.16 -30.02
CA ASP A 29 -65.16 -25.09 -29.36
C ASP A 29 -64.39 -25.58 -28.12
N VAL A 30 -64.98 -26.49 -27.33
CA VAL A 30 -64.28 -27.12 -26.19
C VAL A 30 -63.07 -27.94 -26.65
N ARG A 31 -63.19 -28.73 -27.73
CA ARG A 31 -62.06 -29.50 -28.28
C ARG A 31 -60.96 -28.60 -28.85
N GLY A 32 -61.33 -27.46 -29.44
CA GLY A 32 -60.38 -26.44 -29.89
C GLY A 32 -59.56 -25.86 -28.74
N LEU A 33 -60.23 -25.51 -27.63
CA LEU A 33 -59.59 -24.97 -26.43
C LEU A 33 -58.70 -26.00 -25.71
N GLU A 34 -59.10 -27.28 -25.67
CA GLU A 34 -58.27 -28.37 -25.13
C GLU A 34 -56.97 -28.55 -25.94
N GLY A 35 -57.05 -28.49 -27.27
CA GLY A 35 -55.88 -28.57 -28.16
C GLY A 35 -54.89 -27.41 -27.96
N GLU A 36 -55.38 -26.18 -27.83
CA GLU A 36 -54.55 -25.00 -27.56
C GLU A 36 -53.90 -25.05 -26.16
N CYS A 37 -54.61 -25.58 -25.17
CA CYS A 37 -54.09 -25.78 -23.81
C CYS A 37 -52.97 -26.85 -23.77
N GLU A 38 -53.12 -27.94 -24.52
CA GLU A 38 -52.08 -28.97 -24.66
C GLU A 38 -50.83 -28.45 -25.40
N GLU A 39 -51.01 -27.65 -26.44
CA GLU A 39 -49.86 -27.12 -27.20
C GLU A 39 -49.08 -26.08 -26.39
N THR A 40 -49.77 -25.22 -25.64
CA THR A 40 -49.13 -24.22 -24.76
C THR A 40 -48.42 -24.87 -23.57
N THR A 41 -48.97 -25.94 -23.00
CA THR A 41 -48.30 -26.72 -21.94
C THR A 41 -47.06 -27.43 -22.47
N ARG A 42 -47.10 -28.08 -23.65
CA ARG A 42 -45.91 -28.69 -24.28
C ARG A 42 -44.81 -27.67 -24.60
N LYS A 43 -45.16 -26.48 -25.10
CA LYS A 43 -44.19 -25.39 -25.35
C LYS A 43 -43.53 -24.90 -24.05
N LYS A 44 -44.31 -24.75 -22.97
CA LYS A 44 -43.79 -24.40 -21.64
C LYS A 44 -42.88 -25.49 -21.09
N GLU A 45 -43.25 -26.77 -21.21
CA GLU A 45 -42.41 -27.89 -20.77
C GLU A 45 -41.08 -27.95 -21.53
N TYR A 46 -41.08 -27.73 -22.84
CA TYR A 46 -39.88 -27.74 -23.66
C TYR A 46 -38.94 -26.59 -23.29
N SER A 47 -39.49 -25.39 -23.08
CA SER A 47 -38.75 -24.23 -22.57
C SER A 47 -38.18 -24.50 -21.17
N LEU A 48 -38.98 -25.09 -20.27
CA LEU A 48 -38.54 -25.42 -18.91
C LEU A 48 -37.40 -26.46 -18.93
N ARG A 49 -37.46 -27.47 -19.80
CA ARG A 49 -36.38 -28.44 -20.00
C ARG A 49 -35.10 -27.78 -20.52
N GLY A 50 -35.19 -26.83 -21.46
CA GLY A 50 -34.04 -26.05 -21.92
C GLY A 50 -33.41 -25.20 -20.80
N HIS A 51 -34.24 -24.58 -19.95
CA HIS A 51 -33.77 -23.85 -18.78
C HIS A 51 -33.12 -24.77 -17.72
N ILE A 52 -33.68 -25.95 -17.49
CA ILE A 52 -33.08 -26.93 -16.57
C ILE A 52 -31.74 -27.45 -17.11
N GLN A 53 -31.62 -27.68 -18.42
CA GLN A 53 -30.38 -28.15 -19.02
C GLN A 53 -29.27 -27.09 -18.98
N THR A 54 -29.59 -25.83 -19.28
CA THR A 54 -28.65 -24.71 -19.13
C THR A 54 -28.26 -24.47 -17.67
N PHE A 55 -29.20 -24.63 -16.73
CA PHE A 55 -28.89 -24.56 -15.29
C PHE A 55 -27.99 -25.71 -14.83
N ARG A 56 -28.23 -26.94 -15.31
CA ARG A 56 -27.37 -28.11 -15.02
C ARG A 56 -25.95 -27.93 -15.55
N GLN A 57 -25.80 -27.49 -16.81
CA GLN A 57 -24.48 -27.16 -17.38
C GLN A 57 -23.78 -26.10 -16.54
N ARG A 58 -24.48 -25.04 -16.13
CA ARG A 58 -23.92 -24.00 -15.26
C ARG A 58 -23.51 -24.54 -13.89
N LEU A 59 -24.25 -25.48 -13.31
CA LEU A 59 -23.87 -26.13 -12.05
C LEU A 59 -22.65 -27.04 -12.23
N GLU A 60 -22.56 -27.78 -13.32
CA GLU A 60 -21.40 -28.61 -13.68
C GLU A 60 -20.15 -27.74 -13.89
N ASP A 61 -20.29 -26.62 -14.61
CA ASP A 61 -19.21 -25.64 -14.81
C ASP A 61 -18.74 -25.04 -13.47
N LEU A 62 -19.67 -24.67 -12.58
CA LEU A 62 -19.34 -24.16 -11.24
C LEU A 62 -18.68 -25.22 -10.34
N ALA A 63 -19.13 -26.48 -10.44
CA ALA A 63 -18.52 -27.60 -9.71
C ALA A 63 -17.10 -27.88 -10.23
N GLY A 64 -16.90 -27.87 -11.55
CA GLY A 64 -15.60 -27.98 -12.20
C GLY A 64 -14.65 -26.87 -11.76
N GLN A 65 -15.09 -25.61 -11.81
CA GLN A 65 -14.34 -24.45 -11.32
C GLN A 65 -13.98 -24.56 -9.83
N SER A 66 -14.89 -25.12 -9.01
CA SER A 66 -14.61 -25.36 -7.58
C SER A 66 -13.54 -26.43 -7.38
N ALA A 67 -13.53 -27.49 -8.19
CA ALA A 67 -12.52 -28.54 -8.11
C ALA A 67 -11.16 -28.04 -8.57
N GLU A 68 -11.10 -27.29 -9.68
CA GLU A 68 -9.88 -26.64 -10.18
C GLU A 68 -9.32 -25.63 -9.17
N ALA A 69 -10.19 -24.81 -8.57
CA ALA A 69 -9.77 -23.87 -7.52
C ALA A 69 -9.21 -24.58 -6.28
N ALA A 70 -9.77 -25.72 -5.89
CA ALA A 70 -9.25 -26.54 -4.80
C ALA A 70 -7.89 -27.16 -5.14
N ALA A 71 -7.70 -27.62 -6.37
CA ALA A 71 -6.43 -28.15 -6.85
C ALA A 71 -5.34 -27.06 -6.85
N LEU A 72 -5.63 -25.85 -7.33
CA LEU A 72 -4.70 -24.71 -7.31
C LEU A 72 -4.40 -24.16 -5.91
N ALA A 73 -5.25 -24.45 -4.93
CA ALA A 73 -4.99 -24.12 -3.53
C ALA A 73 -4.18 -25.21 -2.81
N ASN A 74 -4.00 -26.40 -3.41
CA ASN A 74 -3.22 -27.48 -2.82
C ASN A 74 -1.72 -27.24 -3.06
N PRO A 75 -0.88 -27.13 -2.01
CA PRO A 75 0.55 -26.87 -2.16
C PRO A 75 1.41 -28.13 -2.36
N ASP A 76 0.83 -29.32 -2.57
CA ASP A 76 1.57 -30.59 -2.71
C ASP A 76 2.59 -30.59 -3.86
N ASP A 77 2.29 -29.91 -4.95
CA ASP A 77 3.17 -29.73 -6.11
C ASP A 77 4.48 -29.01 -5.75
N GLN A 78 4.45 -28.13 -4.75
CA GLN A 78 5.62 -27.40 -4.27
C GLN A 78 6.64 -28.30 -3.57
N ILE A 79 6.22 -29.44 -3.01
CA ILE A 79 7.15 -30.42 -2.42
C ILE A 79 8.00 -31.06 -3.52
N GLU A 80 7.36 -31.39 -4.65
CA GLU A 80 8.07 -31.94 -5.81
C GLU A 80 9.06 -30.92 -6.37
N ALA A 81 8.64 -29.66 -6.49
CA ALA A 81 9.51 -28.56 -6.93
C ALA A 81 10.69 -28.28 -5.98
N PHE A 82 10.54 -28.53 -4.66
CA PHE A 82 11.60 -28.40 -3.66
C PHE A 82 12.55 -29.61 -3.60
N VAL A 83 12.28 -30.66 -4.38
CA VAL A 83 12.87 -32.01 -4.29
C VAL A 83 12.32 -32.78 -3.09
N ARG A 84 11.34 -33.66 -3.35
CA ARG A 84 10.60 -34.42 -2.32
C ARG A 84 11.51 -35.16 -1.33
N GLU A 85 12.54 -35.86 -1.80
CA GLU A 85 13.48 -36.58 -0.93
C GLU A 85 14.20 -35.67 0.08
N ARG A 86 14.55 -34.44 -0.36
CA ARG A 86 15.17 -33.45 0.52
C ARG A 86 14.16 -32.89 1.51
N PHE A 87 12.93 -32.65 1.06
CA PHE A 87 11.84 -32.20 1.91
C PHE A 87 11.57 -33.21 3.02
N ASP A 88 11.28 -34.47 2.68
CA ASP A 88 10.90 -35.52 3.64
C ASP A 88 12.00 -35.84 4.65
N ARG A 89 13.26 -35.65 4.25
CA ARG A 89 14.41 -35.82 5.14
C ARG A 89 14.51 -34.68 6.16
N TRP A 90 14.31 -33.44 5.75
CA TRP A 90 14.67 -32.25 6.56
C TRP A 90 13.46 -31.54 7.17
N PHE A 91 12.26 -31.82 6.70
CA PHE A 91 11.05 -31.09 7.05
C PHE A 91 9.87 -32.05 7.24
N ARG A 92 8.90 -31.63 8.06
CA ARG A 92 7.63 -32.34 8.26
C ARG A 92 6.48 -31.34 8.30
N ARG A 93 5.33 -31.75 7.77
CA ARG A 93 4.08 -30.99 7.92
C ARG A 93 3.63 -31.02 9.37
N LEU A 94 3.23 -29.88 9.89
CA LEU A 94 2.71 -29.73 11.23
C LEU A 94 1.34 -30.43 11.34
N SER A 95 0.52 -30.41 10.28
CA SER A 95 -0.74 -31.16 10.19
C SER A 95 -0.59 -32.67 10.35
N ALA A 96 0.55 -33.25 9.96
CA ALA A 96 0.83 -34.68 10.02
C ALA A 96 1.22 -35.17 11.43
N ILE A 97 1.24 -34.29 12.42
CA ILE A 97 1.55 -34.62 13.81
C ILE A 97 0.24 -34.76 14.59
N ASP A 98 -0.06 -35.97 15.02
CA ASP A 98 -1.35 -36.30 15.65
C ASP A 98 -1.57 -35.54 16.97
N ASP A 99 -0.51 -35.32 17.75
CA ASP A 99 -0.60 -34.66 19.06
C ASP A 99 -0.68 -33.12 18.95
N PRO A 100 -1.81 -32.48 19.33
CA PRO A 100 -1.97 -31.02 19.29
C PRO A 100 -1.03 -30.27 20.24
N ALA A 101 -0.71 -30.82 21.42
CA ALA A 101 0.17 -30.16 22.39
C ALA A 101 1.61 -30.15 21.88
N LEU A 102 2.05 -31.26 21.26
CA LEU A 102 3.35 -31.35 20.60
C LEU A 102 3.45 -30.39 19.41
N ARG A 103 2.39 -30.28 18.59
CA ARG A 103 2.33 -29.33 17.46
C ARG A 103 2.55 -27.90 17.92
N GLU A 104 1.82 -27.47 18.94
CA GLU A 104 1.95 -26.12 19.47
C GLU A 104 3.35 -25.87 20.05
N ARG A 105 3.90 -26.84 20.78
CA ARG A 105 5.25 -26.75 21.36
C ARG A 105 6.33 -26.65 20.29
N LEU A 106 6.27 -27.48 19.24
CA LEU A 106 7.19 -27.42 18.11
C LEU A 106 7.17 -26.06 17.43
N TRP A 107 5.97 -25.52 17.18
CA TRP A 107 5.81 -24.22 16.56
C TRP A 107 6.36 -23.06 17.42
N ARG A 108 6.19 -23.14 18.73
CA ARG A 108 6.71 -22.16 19.69
C ARG A 108 8.25 -22.19 19.80
N LEU A 109 8.88 -23.35 19.55
CA LEU A 109 10.35 -23.47 19.56
C LEU A 109 11.04 -22.84 18.35
N ILE A 110 10.32 -22.64 17.24
CA ILE A 110 10.86 -21.96 16.06
C ILE A 110 10.97 -20.46 16.39
N PRO A 111 12.18 -19.86 16.28
CA PRO A 111 12.38 -18.44 16.52
C PRO A 111 11.62 -17.60 15.47
N ASP A 112 11.52 -16.31 15.76
CA ASP A 112 10.83 -15.36 14.89
C ASP A 112 11.66 -15.01 13.64
N SER A 113 11.81 -15.97 12.73
CA SER A 113 12.58 -15.85 11.50
C SER A 113 11.68 -15.63 10.27
N LEU A 114 12.29 -15.29 9.12
CA LEU A 114 11.58 -15.16 7.85
C LEU A 114 10.80 -16.44 7.49
N PHE A 115 11.40 -17.61 7.72
CA PHE A 115 10.75 -18.91 7.51
C PHE A 115 9.43 -19.04 8.29
N LYS A 116 9.40 -18.60 9.55
CA LYS A 116 8.19 -18.64 10.38
C LYS A 116 7.15 -17.64 9.89
N ARG A 117 7.56 -16.39 9.66
CA ARG A 117 6.67 -15.29 9.26
C ARG A 117 6.00 -15.51 7.90
N VAL A 118 6.75 -16.06 6.94
CA VAL A 118 6.21 -16.42 5.61
C VAL A 118 5.09 -17.46 5.75
N GLN A 119 5.26 -18.44 6.65
CA GLN A 119 4.24 -19.45 6.88
C GLN A 119 3.00 -18.87 7.57
N GLU A 120 3.18 -18.02 8.58
CA GLU A 120 2.07 -17.32 9.25
C GLU A 120 1.30 -16.38 8.30
N ALA A 121 1.97 -15.85 7.28
CA ALA A 121 1.37 -14.95 6.30
C ALA A 121 0.64 -15.68 5.16
N PHE A 122 1.21 -16.77 4.65
CA PHE A 122 0.84 -17.30 3.34
C PHE A 122 0.57 -18.81 3.30
N CYS A 123 0.80 -19.55 4.39
CA CYS A 123 0.57 -20.98 4.43
C CYS A 123 -0.73 -21.32 5.16
N ARG A 124 -1.43 -22.36 4.68
CA ARG A 124 -2.55 -22.99 5.41
C ARG A 124 -2.07 -24.17 6.26
N ASP A 125 -1.04 -24.86 5.79
CA ASP A 125 -0.37 -25.93 6.52
C ASP A 125 1.10 -25.54 6.75
N TYR A 126 1.53 -25.65 8.00
CA TYR A 126 2.87 -25.23 8.41
C TYR A 126 3.84 -26.41 8.31
N VAL A 127 5.10 -26.07 8.14
CA VAL A 127 6.21 -26.99 8.02
C VAL A 127 7.19 -26.67 9.14
N VAL A 128 7.66 -27.72 9.79
CA VAL A 128 8.71 -27.63 10.82
C VAL A 128 9.92 -28.45 10.37
N PRO A 129 11.14 -28.08 10.77
CA PRO A 129 12.29 -28.96 10.57
C PRO A 129 12.06 -30.32 11.22
N SER A 130 12.64 -31.36 10.64
CA SER A 130 12.67 -32.71 11.21
C SER A 130 13.18 -32.66 12.65
N TYR A 131 12.58 -33.45 13.52
CA TYR A 131 12.87 -33.44 14.95
C TYR A 131 12.85 -34.83 15.55
N HIS A 132 13.52 -34.97 16.69
CA HIS A 132 13.49 -36.14 17.56
C HIS A 132 13.27 -35.70 19.00
N ILE A 133 12.56 -36.52 19.77
CA ILE A 133 12.27 -36.27 21.19
C ILE A 133 13.25 -37.11 22.00
N ILE A 134 14.12 -36.46 22.77
CA ILE A 134 15.05 -37.13 23.69
C ILE A 134 14.46 -37.04 25.10
N ARG A 135 14.43 -38.18 25.82
CA ARG A 135 14.11 -38.39 27.26
C ARG A 135 13.43 -37.19 27.96
N GLU A 136 12.21 -37.37 28.44
CA GLU A 136 11.44 -36.36 29.21
C GLU A 136 11.24 -35.04 28.44
N GLU A 137 10.61 -35.15 27.27
CA GLU A 137 10.02 -34.05 26.49
C GLU A 137 10.97 -33.02 25.85
N ARG A 138 12.30 -33.20 25.85
CA ARG A 138 13.20 -32.27 25.13
C ARG A 138 13.19 -32.55 23.63
N ILE A 139 12.75 -31.56 22.86
CA ILE A 139 12.67 -31.61 21.41
C ILE A 139 14.00 -31.10 20.82
N HIS A 140 14.58 -31.90 19.93
CA HIS A 140 15.78 -31.56 19.17
C HIS A 140 15.49 -31.61 17.67
N PHE A 141 15.81 -30.53 16.96
CA PHE A 141 15.72 -30.50 15.50
C PHE A 141 16.97 -31.15 14.87
N ASP A 142 16.78 -31.97 13.83
CA ASP A 142 17.83 -32.69 13.11
C ASP A 142 17.66 -32.56 11.59
N PRO A 143 18.63 -31.97 10.87
CA PRO A 143 19.86 -31.33 11.37
C PRO A 143 19.54 -30.11 12.24
N ARG A 144 20.45 -29.73 13.16
CA ARG A 144 20.28 -28.50 13.98
C ARG A 144 20.20 -27.28 13.05
N PRO A 145 19.00 -26.69 12.86
CA PRO A 145 18.80 -25.70 11.83
C PRO A 145 19.32 -24.34 12.32
N GLN A 146 20.08 -23.66 11.46
CA GLN A 146 20.25 -22.21 11.59
C GLN A 146 18.99 -21.57 11.01
N PHE A 147 18.02 -21.26 11.87
CA PHE A 147 16.69 -20.78 11.45
C PHE A 147 16.72 -19.49 10.61
N ASP A 148 17.75 -18.66 10.81
CA ASP A 148 17.96 -17.43 10.03
C ASP A 148 18.45 -17.72 8.61
N CYS A 149 18.99 -18.92 8.37
CA CYS A 149 19.43 -19.38 7.06
C CYS A 149 18.39 -20.25 6.34
N ILE A 150 17.31 -20.63 7.02
CA ILE A 150 16.20 -21.33 6.37
C ILE A 150 15.40 -20.29 5.58
N GLY A 151 15.54 -20.34 4.26
CA GLY A 151 14.73 -19.51 3.36
C GLY A 151 13.27 -19.99 3.24
N PRO A 152 12.46 -19.31 2.43
CA PRO A 152 11.05 -19.62 2.21
C PRO A 152 10.79 -20.81 1.27
N GLY A 153 11.84 -21.40 0.67
CA GLY A 153 11.74 -22.55 -0.25
C GLY A 153 10.82 -23.69 0.26
N PRO A 154 11.06 -24.23 1.48
CA PRO A 154 10.25 -25.31 2.04
C PRO A 154 8.83 -24.90 2.49
N CYS A 155 8.47 -23.61 2.48
CA CYS A 155 7.14 -23.15 2.89
C CYS A 155 6.07 -23.55 1.86
N LEU A 156 4.93 -24.08 2.31
CA LEU A 156 3.83 -24.51 1.44
C LEU A 156 2.82 -23.38 1.21
N LEU A 157 3.16 -22.46 0.29
CA LEU A 157 2.39 -21.23 0.08
C LEU A 157 1.04 -21.53 -0.58
N SER A 158 -0.01 -20.89 -0.11
CA SER A 158 -1.36 -21.06 -0.63
C SER A 158 -1.70 -19.91 -1.60
N ALA A 159 -2.04 -20.23 -2.85
CA ALA A 159 -2.26 -19.22 -3.89
C ALA A 159 -3.41 -18.24 -3.56
N ASP A 160 -4.41 -18.69 -2.81
CA ASP A 160 -5.53 -17.86 -2.34
C ASP A 160 -5.10 -16.81 -1.30
N LEU A 161 -4.09 -17.12 -0.47
CA LEU A 161 -3.57 -16.21 0.56
C LEU A 161 -2.63 -15.15 -0.01
N LEU A 162 -2.11 -15.32 -1.22
CA LEU A 162 -1.27 -14.33 -1.88
C LEU A 162 -2.08 -13.09 -2.27
N CYS A 163 -1.59 -11.91 -1.88
CA CYS A 163 -2.22 -10.64 -2.25
C CYS A 163 -1.81 -10.22 -3.67
N LYS A 164 -2.78 -9.83 -4.50
CA LYS A 164 -2.53 -9.38 -5.88
C LYS A 164 -1.65 -8.13 -5.91
N GLU A 165 -1.91 -7.17 -5.02
CA GLU A 165 -1.14 -5.92 -4.93
C GLU A 165 0.32 -6.22 -4.58
N THR A 166 0.56 -7.09 -3.60
CA THR A 166 1.92 -7.53 -3.22
C THR A 166 2.68 -8.12 -4.40
N LEU A 167 2.05 -9.04 -5.15
CA LEU A 167 2.70 -9.67 -6.31
C LEU A 167 2.98 -8.66 -7.43
N LYS A 168 2.06 -7.71 -7.66
CA LYS A 168 2.23 -6.64 -8.65
C LYS A 168 3.34 -5.66 -8.24
N THR A 169 3.36 -5.21 -6.99
CA THR A 169 4.37 -4.25 -6.48
C THR A 169 5.77 -4.84 -6.48
N LEU A 170 5.92 -6.16 -6.28
CA LEU A 170 7.18 -6.87 -6.42
C LEU A 170 7.52 -7.24 -7.88
N GLY A 171 6.66 -6.89 -8.84
CA GLY A 171 6.86 -7.24 -10.25
C GLY A 171 6.81 -8.75 -10.52
N VAL A 172 6.25 -9.56 -9.61
CA VAL A 172 6.21 -11.02 -9.75
C VAL A 172 5.12 -11.43 -10.74
N ALA A 173 3.95 -10.79 -10.66
CA ALA A 173 2.83 -11.07 -11.54
C ALA A 173 1.95 -9.83 -11.76
N ASP A 174 1.50 -9.66 -13.00
CA ASP A 174 0.50 -8.66 -13.37
C ASP A 174 -0.89 -9.28 -13.51
N PHE A 175 -1.90 -8.46 -13.23
CA PHE A 175 -3.29 -8.85 -13.25
C PHE A 175 -4.10 -7.88 -14.12
N GLU A 176 -4.76 -8.41 -15.13
CA GLU A 176 -5.65 -7.63 -15.99
C GLU A 176 -7.01 -7.41 -15.30
N PRO A 177 -7.67 -6.27 -15.53
CA PRO A 177 -8.92 -5.92 -14.85
C PRO A 177 -10.07 -6.89 -15.15
N ARG A 178 -10.07 -7.53 -16.33
CA ARG A 178 -11.17 -8.42 -16.79
C ARG A 178 -10.99 -9.91 -16.46
N MET A 179 -9.90 -10.31 -15.79
CA MET A 179 -9.66 -11.73 -15.47
C MET A 179 -10.74 -12.32 -14.56
N THR A 180 -11.10 -13.59 -14.76
CA THR A 180 -11.99 -14.35 -13.89
C THR A 180 -11.31 -14.70 -12.56
N THR A 181 -12.08 -15.10 -11.53
CA THR A 181 -11.49 -15.48 -10.22
C THR A 181 -10.53 -16.65 -10.34
N LEU A 182 -10.86 -17.64 -11.17
CA LEU A 182 -10.03 -18.82 -11.41
C LEU A 182 -8.73 -18.45 -12.14
N GLU A 183 -8.79 -17.67 -13.21
CA GLU A 183 -7.59 -17.17 -13.92
C GLU A 183 -6.66 -16.40 -12.99
N ARG A 184 -7.22 -15.57 -12.10
CA ARG A 184 -6.43 -14.85 -11.10
C ARG A 184 -5.79 -15.80 -10.10
N LEU A 185 -6.47 -16.88 -9.69
CA LEU A 185 -5.92 -17.87 -8.79
C LEU A 185 -4.80 -18.66 -9.47
N GLN A 186 -5.00 -19.09 -10.72
CA GLN A 186 -3.97 -19.73 -11.55
C GLN A 186 -2.74 -18.82 -11.66
N ARG A 187 -2.93 -17.54 -11.98
CA ARG A 187 -1.83 -16.57 -12.09
C ARG A 187 -1.05 -16.41 -10.79
N LYS A 188 -1.73 -16.47 -9.63
CA LYS A 188 -1.09 -16.45 -8.32
C LYS A 188 -0.33 -17.75 -8.05
N HIS A 189 -0.90 -18.89 -8.41
CA HIS A 189 -0.26 -20.20 -8.28
C HIS A 189 1.04 -20.26 -9.09
N ASP A 190 0.99 -19.87 -10.36
CA ASP A 190 2.15 -19.85 -11.26
C ASP A 190 3.24 -18.85 -10.79
N ALA A 191 2.85 -17.83 -10.01
CA ALA A 191 3.75 -16.85 -9.43
C ALA A 191 4.49 -17.33 -8.18
N ILE A 192 4.07 -18.44 -7.55
CA ILE A 192 4.64 -18.94 -6.29
C ILE A 192 6.15 -19.18 -6.37
N PRO A 193 6.71 -19.83 -7.41
CA PRO A 193 8.14 -20.06 -7.51
C PRO A 193 8.92 -18.74 -7.45
N THR A 194 8.64 -17.82 -8.38
CA THR A 194 9.28 -16.49 -8.47
C THR A 194 9.09 -15.67 -7.18
N PHE A 195 7.94 -15.79 -6.53
CA PHE A 195 7.68 -15.13 -5.26
C PHE A 195 8.57 -15.70 -4.13
N LYS A 196 8.75 -17.02 -4.06
CA LYS A 196 9.70 -17.66 -3.13
C LYS A 196 11.13 -17.23 -3.40
N GLU A 197 11.55 -17.13 -4.66
CA GLU A 197 12.89 -16.62 -5.02
C GLU A 197 13.09 -15.18 -4.52
N THR A 198 12.08 -14.33 -4.74
CA THR A 198 12.09 -12.94 -4.28
C THR A 198 12.20 -12.86 -2.76
N LEU A 199 11.42 -13.66 -2.03
CA LEU A 199 11.51 -13.72 -0.56
C LEU A 199 12.86 -14.30 -0.09
N ALA A 200 13.43 -15.26 -0.80
CA ALA A 200 14.74 -15.84 -0.46
C ALA A 200 15.89 -14.83 -0.65
N SER A 201 15.72 -13.86 -1.54
CA SER A 201 16.66 -12.75 -1.76
C SER A 201 16.53 -11.61 -0.74
N THR A 202 15.79 -11.80 0.35
CA THR A 202 15.61 -10.74 1.35
C THR A 202 16.69 -10.77 2.42
N ARG A 203 16.98 -9.61 2.98
CA ARG A 203 17.86 -9.45 4.15
C ARG A 203 17.13 -8.69 5.24
N GLN A 204 17.33 -9.12 6.47
CA GLN A 204 16.86 -8.40 7.63
C GLN A 204 17.65 -7.09 7.78
N ILE A 205 16.95 -5.98 8.06
CA ILE A 205 17.58 -4.66 8.19
C ILE A 205 18.28 -4.52 9.54
N ASP A 206 17.60 -4.92 10.61
CA ASP A 206 18.17 -4.94 11.95
C ASP A 206 18.05 -6.36 12.53
N PRO A 207 19.14 -7.00 12.97
CA PRO A 207 19.14 -8.37 13.46
C PRO A 207 18.24 -8.57 14.70
N ASN A 208 17.95 -7.52 15.45
CA ASN A 208 17.08 -7.58 16.63
C ASN A 208 15.60 -7.49 16.27
N VAL A 209 15.27 -7.01 15.06
CA VAL A 209 13.88 -6.81 14.60
C VAL A 209 13.58 -7.72 13.42
N GLY A 210 13.01 -8.89 13.71
CA GLY A 210 12.74 -9.95 12.72
C GLY A 210 11.67 -9.64 11.66
N ARG A 211 11.00 -8.49 11.73
CA ARG A 211 9.83 -8.15 10.89
C ARG A 211 10.09 -7.24 9.70
N LEU A 212 11.26 -6.59 9.66
CA LEU A 212 11.65 -5.68 8.60
C LEU A 212 12.73 -6.34 7.74
N HIS A 213 12.36 -6.60 6.49
CA HIS A 213 13.25 -7.18 5.49
C HIS A 213 13.34 -6.28 4.27
N VAL A 214 14.47 -6.29 3.58
CA VAL A 214 14.68 -5.61 2.31
C VAL A 214 15.02 -6.63 1.24
N VAL A 215 14.41 -6.52 0.07
CA VAL A 215 14.76 -7.36 -1.09
C VAL A 215 16.09 -6.87 -1.65
N VAL A 216 17.08 -7.75 -1.77
CA VAL A 216 18.41 -7.40 -2.29
C VAL A 216 18.74 -8.19 -3.56
N ALA A 217 19.63 -7.65 -4.39
CA ALA A 217 20.18 -8.43 -5.48
C ALA A 217 21.00 -9.61 -4.90
N PRO A 218 20.87 -10.84 -5.45
CA PRO A 218 21.67 -11.97 -5.03
C PRO A 218 23.15 -11.71 -5.31
N ARG A 219 24.03 -12.08 -4.38
CA ARG A 219 25.48 -12.00 -4.63
C ARG A 219 25.91 -13.15 -5.54
N LEU A 220 26.91 -12.89 -6.39
CA LEU A 220 27.57 -13.95 -7.16
C LEU A 220 28.04 -15.09 -6.23
N GLY A 221 27.51 -16.29 -6.45
CA GLY A 221 27.87 -17.49 -5.67
C GLY A 221 26.98 -17.78 -4.44
N GLU A 222 26.08 -16.88 -4.06
CA GLU A 222 25.01 -17.24 -3.10
C GLU A 222 24.00 -18.12 -3.83
N ALA A 223 23.88 -19.39 -3.42
CA ALA A 223 22.88 -20.31 -3.94
C ALA A 223 21.49 -19.83 -3.50
N SER A 224 20.90 -18.94 -4.30
CA SER A 224 19.50 -18.57 -4.16
C SER A 224 18.65 -19.78 -4.51
N TYR A 225 17.49 -19.92 -3.86
CA TYR A 225 16.44 -20.75 -4.42
C TYR A 225 16.10 -20.13 -5.79
N GLY A 226 16.43 -20.80 -6.90
CA GLY A 226 16.27 -20.27 -8.26
C GLY A 226 17.49 -19.58 -8.86
N LYS A 227 17.65 -19.68 -10.19
CA LYS A 227 18.80 -19.12 -10.95
C LYS A 227 18.61 -17.65 -11.37
N THR A 228 17.39 -17.12 -11.27
CA THR A 228 16.97 -15.88 -11.95
C THR A 228 17.02 -14.62 -11.08
N GLY A 229 16.96 -14.77 -9.75
CA GLY A 229 16.97 -13.63 -8.82
C GLY A 229 15.69 -12.78 -8.87
N PRO A 230 15.51 -11.83 -7.93
CA PRO A 230 14.38 -10.91 -7.93
C PRO A 230 14.43 -9.97 -9.13
N ARG A 231 13.26 -9.58 -9.63
CA ARG A 231 13.18 -8.57 -10.69
C ARG A 231 13.70 -7.20 -10.20
N PRO A 232 14.24 -6.35 -11.09
CA PRO A 232 14.77 -5.03 -10.71
C PRO A 232 13.80 -4.15 -9.93
N GLU A 233 12.49 -4.26 -10.18
CA GLU A 233 11.45 -3.46 -9.51
C GLU A 233 11.26 -3.83 -8.04
N ALA A 234 11.54 -5.08 -7.68
CA ALA A 234 11.44 -5.57 -6.30
C ALA A 234 12.62 -5.11 -5.44
N ILE A 235 13.79 -4.89 -6.05
CA ILE A 235 15.04 -4.66 -5.32
C ILE A 235 14.96 -3.34 -4.56
N GLY A 236 15.29 -3.41 -3.27
CA GLY A 236 15.23 -2.33 -2.30
C GLY A 236 13.86 -2.10 -1.68
N LYS A 237 12.81 -2.79 -2.12
CA LYS A 237 11.50 -2.72 -1.43
C LYS A 237 11.60 -3.34 -0.04
N LEU A 238 10.96 -2.67 0.91
CA LEU A 238 10.79 -3.11 2.29
C LEU A 238 9.61 -4.07 2.38
N LEU A 239 9.82 -5.19 3.05
CA LEU A 239 8.80 -6.14 3.45
C LEU A 239 8.57 -6.00 4.95
N LEU A 240 7.38 -5.51 5.32
CA LEU A 240 6.95 -5.37 6.70
C LEU A 240 5.97 -6.50 7.04
N PHE A 241 6.34 -7.35 8.00
CA PHE A 241 5.46 -8.38 8.56
C PHE A 241 4.80 -7.88 9.84
N SER A 242 3.49 -7.66 9.77
CA SER A 242 2.67 -7.12 10.87
C SER A 242 1.58 -8.11 11.26
N GLU A 243 1.16 -8.10 12.53
CA GLU A 243 0.02 -8.92 12.96
C GLU A 243 -1.28 -8.42 12.30
N ASP A 244 -2.06 -9.35 11.76
CA ASP A 244 -3.38 -9.06 11.22
C ASP A 244 -4.38 -8.90 12.37
N VAL A 245 -4.77 -7.65 12.66
CA VAL A 245 -5.68 -7.28 13.76
C VAL A 245 -7.05 -7.97 13.64
N ALA A 246 -7.43 -8.40 12.44
CA ALA A 246 -8.73 -9.04 12.17
C ALA A 246 -8.69 -10.58 12.17
N GLY A 247 -7.51 -11.20 12.16
CA GLY A 247 -7.37 -12.61 11.80
C GLY A 247 -6.75 -13.47 12.89
N THR A 248 -7.57 -14.01 13.79
CA THR A 248 -7.20 -15.28 14.43
C THR A 248 -7.62 -16.38 13.48
N GLN A 249 -6.70 -17.24 13.06
CA GLN A 249 -7.07 -18.43 12.30
C GLN A 249 -8.00 -19.32 13.15
N ALA A 250 -8.81 -20.19 12.52
CA ALA A 250 -9.75 -21.08 13.22
C ALA A 250 -9.07 -22.02 14.25
N ASN A 251 -7.75 -22.17 14.16
CA ASN A 251 -6.88 -22.93 15.06
C ASN A 251 -6.26 -22.08 16.19
N GLY A 252 -6.64 -20.81 16.35
CA GLY A 252 -6.12 -19.90 17.39
C GLY A 252 -4.76 -19.27 17.06
N GLN A 253 -4.19 -19.51 15.87
CA GLN A 253 -2.86 -18.99 15.51
C GLN A 253 -2.92 -17.55 14.96
N ARG A 254 -1.85 -16.80 15.22
CA ARG A 254 -1.67 -15.40 14.79
C ARG A 254 -1.46 -15.36 13.28
N LYS A 255 -2.29 -14.62 12.56
CA LYS A 255 -2.09 -14.39 11.12
C LYS A 255 -1.18 -13.18 10.91
N GLN A 256 -0.15 -13.34 10.11
CA GLN A 256 0.70 -12.22 9.68
C GLN A 256 0.14 -11.63 8.39
N ARG A 257 0.34 -10.32 8.21
CA ARG A 257 0.17 -9.62 6.94
C ARG A 257 1.51 -9.04 6.53
N MET A 258 1.93 -9.39 5.31
CA MET A 258 3.09 -8.77 4.67
C MET A 258 2.66 -7.56 3.85
N GLN A 259 3.40 -6.48 3.95
CA GLN A 259 3.25 -5.27 3.13
C GLN A 259 4.55 -4.97 2.40
N VAL A 260 4.43 -4.43 1.20
CA VAL A 260 5.57 -4.04 0.36
C VAL A 260 5.60 -2.53 0.28
N LEU A 261 6.67 -1.92 0.76
CA LEU A 261 6.77 -0.49 1.01
C LEU A 261 8.13 0.04 0.50
N THR A 262 8.20 1.33 0.19
CA THR A 262 9.47 2.09 0.17
C THR A 262 9.77 2.63 1.58
N ALA A 263 11.01 3.06 1.83
CA ALA A 263 11.41 3.66 3.11
C ALA A 263 10.47 4.78 3.53
N TYR A 264 10.24 5.76 2.66
CA TYR A 264 9.34 6.87 2.97
C TYR A 264 7.90 6.43 3.17
N SER A 265 7.36 5.50 2.36
CA SER A 265 5.99 5.01 2.56
C SER A 265 5.82 4.26 3.89
N ALA A 266 6.82 3.49 4.31
CA ALA A 266 6.83 2.80 5.59
C ALA A 266 6.95 3.79 6.76
N TYR A 267 7.79 4.82 6.60
CA TYR A 267 7.91 5.90 7.58
C TYR A 267 6.61 6.70 7.69
N ARG A 268 6.01 7.15 6.58
CA ARG A 268 4.73 7.87 6.57
C ARG A 268 3.64 7.07 7.25
N LYS A 269 3.55 5.78 6.93
CA LYS A 269 2.57 4.89 7.55
C LYS A 269 2.76 4.81 9.07
N THR A 270 3.95 4.47 9.54
CA THR A 270 4.24 4.33 10.98
C THR A 270 4.08 5.67 11.71
N HIS A 271 4.50 6.77 11.11
CA HIS A 271 4.36 8.12 11.64
C HIS A 271 2.90 8.57 11.72
N HIS A 272 2.12 8.43 10.64
CA HIS A 272 0.69 8.75 10.63
C HIS A 272 -0.06 7.91 11.67
N GLU A 273 0.28 6.63 11.74
CA GLU A 273 -0.29 5.71 12.69
C GLU A 273 -0.07 6.18 14.15
N GLU A 274 1.11 6.67 14.48
CA GLU A 274 1.45 7.20 15.80
C GLU A 274 0.81 8.57 16.05
N ALA A 275 0.89 9.49 15.09
CA ALA A 275 0.27 10.81 15.20
C ALA A 275 -1.25 10.72 15.41
N CYS A 276 -1.94 9.81 14.71
CA CYS A 276 -3.35 9.54 14.95
C CYS A 276 -3.63 8.97 16.34
N TYR A 277 -2.74 8.11 16.85
CA TYR A 277 -2.86 7.57 18.21
C TYR A 277 -2.67 8.67 19.26
N GLU A 278 -1.63 9.48 19.14
CA GLU A 278 -1.32 10.59 20.06
C GLU A 278 -2.41 11.65 20.04
N SER A 279 -2.89 12.04 18.85
CA SER A 279 -3.99 13.00 18.69
C SER A 279 -5.29 12.47 19.30
N GLU A 280 -5.61 11.18 19.09
CA GLU A 280 -6.77 10.53 19.70
C GLU A 280 -6.66 10.53 21.23
N VAL A 281 -5.50 10.15 21.77
CA VAL A 281 -5.25 10.14 23.22
C VAL A 281 -5.39 11.55 23.80
N ALA A 282 -4.71 12.54 23.21
CA ALA A 282 -4.77 13.92 23.65
C ALA A 282 -6.19 14.49 23.59
N LYS A 283 -6.96 14.17 22.54
CA LYS A 283 -8.37 14.56 22.43
C LYS A 283 -9.20 13.93 23.55
N LEU A 284 -9.06 12.63 23.81
CA LEU A 284 -9.80 11.94 24.87
C LEU A 284 -9.47 12.50 26.26
N GLU A 285 -8.19 12.75 26.55
CA GLU A 285 -7.75 13.35 27.81
C GLU A 285 -8.28 14.77 27.99
N ARG A 286 -8.20 15.59 26.93
CA ARG A 286 -8.73 16.97 26.93
C ARG A 286 -10.23 16.96 27.21
N LEU A 287 -11.01 16.14 26.53
CA LEU A 287 -12.47 16.06 26.72
C LEU A 287 -12.83 15.59 28.13
N LYS A 288 -12.14 14.57 28.66
CA LYS A 288 -12.32 14.12 30.05
C LYS A 288 -12.00 15.22 31.06
N LEU A 289 -10.91 15.95 30.86
CA LEU A 289 -10.49 17.03 31.74
C LEU A 289 -11.49 18.19 31.72
N ARG A 290 -11.96 18.60 30.53
CA ARG A 290 -13.01 19.62 30.36
C ARG A 290 -14.29 19.24 31.11
N LEU A 291 -14.81 18.03 30.88
CA LEU A 291 -15.99 17.53 31.59
C LEU A 291 -15.77 17.43 33.10
N GLY A 292 -14.61 16.95 33.54
CA GLY A 292 -14.27 16.83 34.95
C GLY A 292 -14.16 18.19 35.66
N LEU A 293 -13.62 19.21 35.00
CA LEU A 293 -13.55 20.57 35.52
C LEU A 293 -14.95 21.18 35.69
N GLN A 294 -15.84 21.03 34.71
CA GLN A 294 -17.20 21.55 34.83
C GLN A 294 -18.00 20.80 35.90
N ASN A 295 -17.82 19.48 36.01
CA ASN A 295 -18.45 18.69 37.06
C ASN A 295 -18.00 19.17 38.46
N ARG A 296 -16.71 19.44 38.66
CA ARG A 296 -16.20 20.02 39.92
C ARG A 296 -16.76 21.41 40.20
N ARG A 297 -16.87 22.28 39.18
CA ARG A 297 -17.47 23.62 39.32
C ARG A 297 -18.94 23.55 39.72
N LEU A 298 -19.71 22.67 39.09
CA LEU A 298 -21.10 22.45 39.51
C LEU A 298 -21.20 21.89 40.93
N ASN A 299 -20.28 21.01 41.33
CA ASN A 299 -20.24 20.44 42.67
C ASN A 299 -19.92 21.48 43.78
N THR A 300 -19.29 22.60 43.44
CA THR A 300 -19.06 23.70 44.41
C THR A 300 -20.31 24.54 44.68
N LEU A 301 -21.34 24.42 43.85
CA LEU A 301 -22.60 25.13 44.04
C LEU A 301 -23.43 24.42 45.12
N THR A 302 -23.64 25.08 46.26
CA THR A 302 -24.50 24.58 47.33
C THR A 302 -25.91 25.16 47.19
N ARG A 303 -26.80 24.82 48.13
CA ARG A 303 -28.14 25.42 48.20
C ARG A 303 -28.09 26.91 48.56
N ASP A 304 -27.00 27.34 49.20
CA ASP A 304 -26.83 28.68 49.76
C ASP A 304 -26.02 29.62 48.84
N THR A 305 -25.54 29.12 47.70
CA THR A 305 -24.82 29.95 46.71
C THR A 305 -25.78 30.99 46.08
N PRO A 306 -25.43 32.30 46.11
CA PRO A 306 -26.26 33.36 45.56
C PRO A 306 -26.58 33.17 44.06
N PRO A 307 -27.76 33.63 43.58
CA PRO A 307 -28.12 33.55 42.16
C PRO A 307 -27.09 34.21 41.24
N ASP A 308 -26.49 35.31 41.70
CA ASP A 308 -25.55 36.16 40.95
C ASP A 308 -24.20 35.44 40.70
N GLU A 309 -23.82 34.53 41.60
CA GLU A 309 -22.61 33.69 41.46
C GLU A 309 -22.91 32.37 40.71
N ARG A 310 -24.16 31.91 40.79
CA ARG A 310 -24.60 30.63 40.23
C ARG A 310 -24.85 30.69 38.73
N GLY A 311 -25.47 31.76 38.24
CA GLY A 311 -25.79 31.97 36.82
C GLY A 311 -24.58 31.86 35.89
N PRO A 312 -23.47 32.59 36.15
CA PRO A 312 -22.27 32.52 35.32
C PRO A 312 -21.62 31.14 35.26
N VAL A 313 -21.66 30.38 36.35
CA VAL A 313 -21.12 29.00 36.41
C VAL A 313 -21.98 28.04 35.59
N GLU A 314 -23.31 28.18 35.67
CA GLU A 314 -24.26 27.38 34.90
C GLU A 314 -24.17 27.69 33.39
N GLU A 315 -24.12 28.96 32.98
CA GLU A 315 -23.95 29.34 31.56
C GLU A 315 -22.64 28.81 30.97
N LYS A 316 -21.51 29.03 31.66
CA LYS A 316 -20.21 28.54 31.21
C LYS A 316 -20.15 27.01 31.13
N THR A 317 -20.88 26.33 32.01
CA THR A 317 -20.98 24.86 31.96
C THR A 317 -21.81 24.41 30.77
N LYS A 318 -22.91 25.09 30.48
CA LYS A 318 -23.75 24.83 29.30
C LYS A 318 -23.00 25.03 27.99
N GLU A 319 -22.29 26.14 27.84
CA GLU A 319 -21.44 26.42 26.67
C GLU A 319 -20.42 25.32 26.44
N GLU A 320 -19.73 24.91 27.51
CA GLU A 320 -18.70 23.86 27.42
C GLU A 320 -19.29 22.49 27.08
N LEU A 321 -20.46 22.16 27.64
CA LEU A 321 -21.15 20.92 27.33
C LEU A 321 -21.57 20.85 25.86
N LEU A 322 -22.09 21.96 25.31
CA LEU A 322 -22.43 22.07 23.89
C LEU A 322 -21.19 21.88 23.02
N ALA A 323 -20.10 22.57 23.33
CA ALA A 323 -18.85 22.43 22.58
C ALA A 323 -18.28 21.00 22.61
N VAL A 324 -18.33 20.33 23.76
CA VAL A 324 -17.89 18.92 23.88
C VAL A 324 -18.84 17.98 23.13
N ALA A 325 -20.14 18.23 23.16
CA ALA A 325 -21.12 17.41 22.44
C ALA A 325 -20.95 17.54 20.92
N GLU A 326 -20.76 18.75 20.40
CA GLU A 326 -20.46 19.02 18.99
C GLU A 326 -19.18 18.31 18.53
N GLU A 327 -18.10 18.35 19.33
CA GLU A 327 -16.84 17.64 19.03
C GLU A 327 -16.99 16.11 18.96
N LEU A 328 -18.02 15.55 19.61
CA LEU A 328 -18.31 14.11 19.65
C LEU A 328 -19.39 13.68 18.66
N ALA A 329 -20.22 14.61 18.16
CA ALA A 329 -21.37 14.32 17.29
C ALA A 329 -20.95 13.64 15.98
N THR A 330 -19.77 13.97 15.45
CA THR A 330 -19.23 13.43 14.19
C THR A 330 -18.44 12.13 14.36
N CYS A 331 -18.32 11.60 15.59
CA CYS A 331 -17.48 10.45 15.85
C CYS A 331 -18.18 9.12 15.51
N ILE A 332 -17.49 8.23 14.78
CA ILE A 332 -18.01 6.91 14.40
C ILE A 332 -17.92 5.89 15.57
N ASP A 333 -16.93 6.07 16.45
CA ASP A 333 -16.64 5.14 17.56
C ASP A 333 -17.82 5.01 18.55
N VAL A 334 -18.12 3.77 18.96
CA VAL A 334 -19.26 3.43 19.81
C VAL A 334 -19.18 4.11 21.18
N CYS A 335 -18.00 4.13 21.81
CA CYS A 335 -17.83 4.74 23.12
C CYS A 335 -17.98 6.26 23.06
N LYS A 336 -17.48 6.90 21.99
CA LYS A 336 -17.68 8.33 21.76
C LYS A 336 -19.14 8.69 21.49
N ARG A 337 -19.87 7.87 20.72
CA ARG A 337 -21.33 8.04 20.51
C ARG A 337 -22.14 7.89 21.79
N LEU A 338 -21.77 6.94 22.65
CA LEU A 338 -22.40 6.80 23.97
C LEU A 338 -22.14 8.02 24.86
N ALA A 339 -20.91 8.53 24.86
CA ALA A 339 -20.58 9.76 25.56
C ALA A 339 -21.39 10.96 25.01
N TYR A 340 -21.51 11.10 23.68
CA TYR A 340 -22.34 12.12 23.04
C TYR A 340 -23.81 12.00 23.47
N ALA A 341 -24.43 10.83 23.36
CA ALA A 341 -25.84 10.63 23.70
C ALA A 341 -26.17 10.99 25.17
N ARG A 342 -25.23 10.74 26.08
CA ARG A 342 -25.33 11.17 27.48
C ARG A 342 -25.29 12.69 27.63
N LEU A 343 -24.40 13.36 26.91
CA LEU A 343 -24.24 14.81 27.03
C LEU A 343 -25.37 15.56 26.32
N ASP A 344 -25.76 15.13 25.12
CA ASP A 344 -26.80 15.74 24.28
C ASP A 344 -28.13 15.94 25.02
N THR A 345 -28.55 14.93 25.78
CA THR A 345 -29.76 14.94 26.61
C THR A 345 -29.70 15.86 27.83
N HIS A 346 -28.52 16.35 28.20
CA HIS A 346 -28.26 17.11 29.43
C HIS A 346 -27.51 18.44 29.21
N THR A 347 -27.39 18.89 27.97
CA THR A 347 -26.74 20.16 27.56
C THR A 347 -27.38 21.38 28.22
N ASP A 348 -28.70 21.36 28.42
CA ASP A 348 -29.48 22.52 28.83
C ASP A 348 -29.60 22.75 30.35
N LEU A 349 -28.93 21.93 31.19
CA LEU A 349 -28.97 21.92 32.68
C LEU A 349 -30.39 21.84 33.32
N CYS A 350 -31.43 21.81 32.50
CA CYS A 350 -32.83 21.79 32.86
C CYS A 350 -33.52 20.63 32.15
N ALA A 351 -34.51 20.03 32.80
CA ALA A 351 -35.37 19.01 32.23
C ALA A 351 -36.83 19.47 32.28
N GLU A 352 -37.63 19.09 31.27
CA GLU A 352 -39.07 19.24 31.36
C GLU A 352 -39.68 18.08 32.16
N VAL A 353 -40.32 18.41 33.27
CA VAL A 353 -41.05 17.45 34.11
C VAL A 353 -42.49 17.92 34.21
N ARG A 354 -43.41 17.16 33.62
CA ARG A 354 -44.87 17.45 33.61
C ARG A 354 -45.19 18.87 33.08
N GLY A 355 -44.52 19.28 32.00
CA GLY A 355 -44.71 20.60 31.38
C GLY A 355 -44.09 21.79 32.13
N ARG A 356 -43.22 21.54 33.13
CA ARG A 356 -42.46 22.57 33.84
C ARG A 356 -40.97 22.36 33.66
N ARG A 357 -40.23 23.44 33.42
CA ARG A 357 -38.76 23.43 33.30
C ARG A 357 -38.15 23.40 34.71
N VAL A 358 -37.49 22.30 35.07
CA VAL A 358 -36.88 22.09 36.39
C VAL A 358 -35.37 21.95 36.21
N LYS A 359 -34.58 22.71 37.01
CA LYS A 359 -33.11 22.57 37.01
C LYS A 359 -32.72 21.17 37.49
N ASN A 360 -31.91 20.45 36.73
CA ASN A 360 -31.52 19.07 37.01
C ASN A 360 -29.99 18.89 37.02
N VAL A 361 -29.33 19.75 37.81
CA VAL A 361 -27.86 19.81 37.92
C VAL A 361 -27.26 18.46 38.32
N SER A 362 -27.90 17.74 39.25
CA SER A 362 -27.41 16.42 39.69
C SER A 362 -27.44 15.36 38.59
N ALA A 363 -28.48 15.33 37.74
CA ALA A 363 -28.51 14.41 36.61
C ALA A 363 -27.49 14.80 35.54
N THR A 364 -27.30 16.10 35.27
CA THR A 364 -26.26 16.58 34.35
C THR A 364 -24.86 16.20 34.85
N MET A 365 -24.56 16.36 36.15
CA MET A 365 -23.30 15.92 36.74
C MET A 365 -23.11 14.40 36.65
N ALA A 366 -24.16 13.61 36.91
CA ALA A 366 -24.11 12.16 36.74
C ALA A 366 -23.87 11.76 35.27
N SER A 367 -24.47 12.49 34.33
CA SER A 367 -24.27 12.30 32.89
C SER A 367 -22.83 12.61 32.47
N MET A 368 -22.22 13.69 32.99
CA MET A 368 -20.81 13.99 32.78
C MET A 368 -19.90 12.86 33.28
N VAL A 369 -20.15 12.31 34.48
CA VAL A 369 -19.40 11.14 34.99
C VAL A 369 -19.56 9.94 34.06
N GLY A 370 -20.78 9.67 33.59
CA GLY A 370 -21.06 8.61 32.63
C GLY A 370 -20.30 8.79 31.32
N ALA A 371 -20.30 10.00 30.76
CA ALA A 371 -19.56 10.34 29.55
C ALA A 371 -18.05 10.20 29.75
N ILE A 372 -17.50 10.65 30.89
CA ILE A 372 -16.08 10.45 31.25
C ILE A 372 -15.73 8.96 31.28
N ASN A 373 -16.59 8.12 31.85
CA ASN A 373 -16.36 6.67 31.91
C ASN A 373 -16.40 6.02 30.51
N ASP A 374 -17.30 6.46 29.63
CA ASP A 374 -17.35 5.95 28.26
C ASP A 374 -16.13 6.41 27.44
N LEU A 375 -15.66 7.64 27.63
CA LEU A 375 -14.38 8.12 27.06
C LEU A 375 -13.17 7.37 27.65
N GLN A 376 -13.19 7.03 28.94
CA GLN A 376 -12.17 6.21 29.59
C GLN A 376 -12.12 4.79 29.01
N ARG A 377 -13.27 4.17 28.76
CA ARG A 377 -13.34 2.87 28.06
C ARG A 377 -12.79 2.95 26.65
N ARG A 378 -13.01 4.06 25.94
CA ARG A 378 -12.37 4.28 24.63
C ARG A 378 -10.86 4.33 24.79
N PHE A 379 -10.36 5.13 25.74
CA PHE A 379 -8.92 5.22 26.03
C PHE A 379 -8.30 3.84 26.33
N GLU A 380 -8.94 3.02 27.17
CA GLU A 380 -8.49 1.66 27.49
C GLU A 380 -8.52 0.70 26.28
N ARG A 381 -9.43 0.93 25.32
CA ARG A 381 -9.52 0.18 24.07
C ARG A 381 -8.54 0.67 23.01
N THR A 382 -8.12 1.93 23.07
CA THR A 382 -7.07 2.48 22.23
C THR A 382 -5.75 1.86 22.68
N ARG A 383 -5.39 0.73 22.08
CA ARG A 383 -4.13 0.05 22.40
C ARG A 383 -2.96 0.98 22.07
N PRO A 384 -1.97 1.15 22.97
CA PRO A 384 -0.72 1.77 22.58
C PRO A 384 -0.19 1.03 21.36
N LYS A 385 0.14 1.76 20.29
CA LYS A 385 0.82 1.13 19.16
C LYS A 385 2.14 0.59 19.70
N ASN A 386 2.30 -0.73 19.61
CA ASN A 386 3.34 -1.52 20.28
C ASN A 386 4.72 -0.84 20.20
N THR A 387 5.57 -1.04 21.21
CA THR A 387 7.00 -0.66 21.18
C THR A 387 7.66 -1.01 19.85
N ALA A 388 7.32 -2.16 19.29
CA ALA A 388 7.79 -2.60 17.99
C ALA A 388 7.55 -1.55 16.89
N ASN A 389 6.40 -0.88 16.82
CA ASN A 389 6.12 0.14 15.79
C ASN A 389 7.02 1.37 15.93
N MET A 390 7.39 1.72 17.16
CA MET A 390 8.39 2.76 17.41
C MET A 390 9.77 2.30 16.97
N ASP A 391 10.15 1.05 17.29
CA ASP A 391 11.43 0.46 16.88
C ASP A 391 11.55 0.44 15.35
N ASP A 392 10.51 0.00 14.64
CA ASP A 392 10.45 0.04 13.18
C ASP A 392 10.61 1.46 12.64
N ARG A 393 9.87 2.42 13.22
CA ARG A 393 9.97 3.82 12.79
C ARG A 393 11.40 4.33 12.94
N GLN A 394 12.06 4.03 14.06
CA GLN A 394 13.45 4.44 14.31
C GLN A 394 14.42 3.80 13.32
N ILE A 395 14.28 2.50 13.05
CA ILE A 395 15.10 1.77 12.07
C ILE A 395 14.90 2.38 10.68
N ILE A 396 13.65 2.54 10.24
CA ILE A 396 13.33 3.11 8.92
C ILE A 396 13.85 4.56 8.84
N HIS A 397 13.71 5.35 9.89
CA HIS A 397 14.20 6.72 9.92
C HIS A 397 15.73 6.79 9.79
N ARG A 398 16.44 5.89 10.46
CA ARG A 398 17.90 5.77 10.34
C ARG A 398 18.32 5.43 8.91
N GLU A 399 17.64 4.47 8.27
CA GLU A 399 17.89 4.12 6.87
C GLU A 399 17.63 5.31 5.93
N ILE A 400 16.57 6.09 6.18
CA ILE A 400 16.30 7.33 5.44
C ILE A 400 17.42 8.35 5.63
N GLN A 401 17.81 8.64 6.87
CA GLN A 401 18.87 9.62 7.16
C GLN A 401 20.20 9.22 6.51
N GLN A 402 20.57 7.95 6.59
CA GLN A 402 21.79 7.44 5.96
C GLN A 402 21.71 7.54 4.43
N GLY A 403 20.59 7.12 3.84
CA GLY A 403 20.37 7.22 2.39
C GLY A 403 20.42 8.66 1.88
N GLU A 404 19.76 9.58 2.59
CA GLU A 404 19.79 11.01 2.27
C GLU A 404 21.20 11.59 2.36
N ALA A 405 21.94 11.29 3.43
CA ALA A 405 23.29 11.82 3.66
C ALA A 405 24.27 11.34 2.57
N VAL A 406 24.25 10.05 2.24
CA VAL A 406 25.14 9.47 1.22
C VAL A 406 24.82 10.04 -0.17
N MET A 407 23.54 10.08 -0.56
CA MET A 407 23.15 10.62 -1.87
C MET A 407 23.48 12.11 -2.00
N ASP A 408 23.26 12.91 -0.95
CA ASP A 408 23.55 14.33 -0.95
C ASP A 408 25.06 14.62 -0.99
N ALA A 409 25.85 13.86 -0.22
CA ALA A 409 27.31 13.93 -0.27
C ALA A 409 27.84 13.58 -1.67
N TYR A 410 27.35 12.49 -2.27
CA TYR A 410 27.74 12.07 -3.61
C TYR A 410 27.37 13.13 -4.66
N ARG A 411 26.13 13.64 -4.63
CA ARG A 411 25.67 14.70 -5.55
C ARG A 411 26.53 15.95 -5.43
N THR A 412 26.83 16.39 -4.20
CA THR A 412 27.66 17.57 -3.95
C THR A 412 29.09 17.39 -4.48
N GLN A 413 29.67 16.19 -4.29
CA GLN A 413 30.98 15.86 -4.85
C GLN A 413 30.94 15.85 -6.38
N LEU A 414 29.95 15.20 -6.99
CA LEU A 414 29.78 15.15 -8.44
C LEU A 414 29.65 16.57 -9.01
N GLN A 415 28.81 17.42 -8.42
CA GLN A 415 28.65 18.81 -8.85
C GLN A 415 29.95 19.61 -8.76
N ALA A 416 30.72 19.45 -7.67
CA ALA A 416 31.96 20.19 -7.47
C ALA A 416 33.14 19.68 -8.31
N LYS A 417 33.15 18.38 -8.65
CA LYS A 417 34.31 17.71 -9.26
C LYS A 417 34.13 17.31 -10.72
N ALA A 418 32.91 17.32 -11.26
CA ALA A 418 32.66 16.90 -12.63
C ALA A 418 33.36 17.81 -13.66
N GLU A 419 33.26 19.13 -13.54
CA GLU A 419 33.93 20.06 -14.47
C GLU A 419 35.47 19.93 -14.45
N PRO A 420 36.14 19.89 -13.28
CA PRO A 420 37.56 19.55 -13.21
C PRO A 420 37.92 18.21 -13.88
N LEU A 421 37.08 17.19 -13.70
CA LEU A 421 37.28 15.86 -14.28
C LEU A 421 37.18 15.89 -15.81
N MET A 422 36.16 16.57 -16.34
CA MET A 422 35.95 16.76 -17.78
C MET A 422 37.14 17.46 -18.43
N ARG A 423 37.64 18.56 -17.84
CA ARG A 423 38.83 19.26 -18.35
C ARG A 423 40.06 18.38 -18.37
N LEU A 424 40.26 17.58 -17.31
CA LEU A 424 41.39 16.67 -17.20
C LEU A 424 41.32 15.58 -18.26
N ALA A 425 40.14 14.98 -18.47
CA ALA A 425 39.91 13.98 -19.52
C ALA A 425 40.13 14.58 -20.93
N GLN A 426 39.62 15.80 -21.17
CA GLN A 426 39.80 16.52 -22.44
C GLN A 426 41.28 16.80 -22.75
N ALA A 427 42.05 17.22 -21.74
CA ALA A 427 43.46 17.55 -21.91
C ALA A 427 44.36 16.32 -22.07
N ALA A 428 44.03 15.21 -21.39
CA ALA A 428 44.90 14.04 -21.28
C ALA A 428 44.56 12.89 -22.25
N VAL A 429 43.29 12.74 -22.65
CA VAL A 429 42.78 11.56 -23.37
C VAL A 429 42.09 11.92 -24.68
N PHE A 430 41.31 13.00 -24.72
CA PHE A 430 40.46 13.33 -25.88
C PHE A 430 41.06 14.37 -26.85
N ARG A 431 42.35 14.70 -26.73
CA ARG A 431 43.03 15.58 -27.70
C ARG A 431 43.26 14.83 -29.03
N PRO A 432 43.00 15.46 -30.19
CA PRO A 432 43.37 14.88 -31.47
C PRO A 432 44.90 14.74 -31.55
N PRO A 433 45.44 13.60 -32.01
CA PRO A 433 46.87 13.40 -32.12
C PRO A 433 47.47 14.40 -33.10
N ARG A 434 48.58 15.06 -32.74
CA ARG A 434 49.28 15.94 -33.66
C ARG A 434 49.98 15.11 -34.74
N ALA A 435 50.14 15.68 -35.94
CA ALA A 435 50.90 15.03 -37.00
C ALA A 435 52.33 14.70 -36.51
N GLY A 436 52.65 13.40 -36.43
CA GLY A 436 53.94 12.89 -35.95
C GLY A 436 53.98 12.43 -34.50
N GLU A 437 52.93 12.66 -33.70
CA GLU A 437 52.78 11.99 -32.40
C GLU A 437 52.28 10.56 -32.64
N GLY A 438 53.12 9.56 -32.35
CA GLY A 438 52.69 8.17 -32.34
C GLY A 438 51.48 7.97 -31.42
N LEU A 439 50.62 7.01 -31.76
CA LEU A 439 49.57 6.51 -30.86
C LEU A 439 50.23 6.04 -29.55
N PHE A 440 50.30 6.91 -28.53
CA PHE A 440 50.66 6.52 -27.17
C PHE A 440 49.38 6.37 -26.35
N PRO A 441 48.83 5.15 -26.11
CA PRO A 441 47.43 5.05 -25.71
C PRO A 441 47.09 4.86 -24.22
N ASP A 442 47.92 4.23 -23.37
CA ASP A 442 47.32 3.63 -22.15
C ASP A 442 47.59 4.34 -20.80
N ARG A 443 48.69 5.10 -20.66
CA ARG A 443 49.10 5.68 -19.36
C ARG A 443 48.28 6.90 -18.92
N ASN A 444 47.66 7.62 -19.85
CA ASN A 444 46.89 8.83 -19.52
C ASN A 444 45.47 8.49 -19.06
N ALA A 445 44.80 7.54 -19.72
CA ALA A 445 43.46 7.07 -19.35
C ALA A 445 43.43 6.46 -17.95
N THR A 446 44.42 5.61 -17.62
CA THR A 446 44.59 5.04 -16.28
C THR A 446 44.81 6.10 -15.19
N GLY A 447 45.51 7.20 -15.50
CA GLY A 447 45.66 8.35 -14.60
C GLY A 447 44.35 9.12 -14.36
N VAL A 448 43.56 9.33 -15.42
CA VAL A 448 42.22 9.96 -15.33
C VAL A 448 41.28 9.08 -14.52
N GLU A 449 41.27 7.77 -14.78
CA GLU A 449 40.42 6.81 -14.09
C GLU A 449 40.75 6.73 -12.59
N ARG A 450 42.03 6.73 -12.23
CA ARG A 450 42.45 6.80 -10.83
C ARG A 450 41.96 8.08 -10.16
N ARG A 451 42.15 9.23 -10.81
CA ARG A 451 41.69 10.53 -10.32
C ARG A 451 40.17 10.56 -10.17
N MET A 452 39.44 9.93 -11.09
CA MET A 452 38.00 9.79 -11.05
C MET A 452 37.54 9.01 -9.81
N LYS A 453 38.15 7.85 -9.55
CA LYS A 453 37.88 7.04 -8.35
C LYS A 453 38.23 7.79 -7.06
N GLU A 454 39.27 8.62 -7.07
CA GLU A 454 39.66 9.45 -5.93
C GLU A 454 38.72 10.65 -5.69
N LEU A 455 38.12 11.20 -6.75
CA LEU A 455 37.28 12.41 -6.68
C LEU A 455 35.78 12.12 -6.52
N ILE A 456 35.32 10.99 -7.07
CA ILE A 456 33.90 10.57 -7.09
C ILE A 456 33.88 9.06 -6.83
N ASP A 457 34.09 8.66 -5.57
CA ASP A 457 34.06 7.27 -5.12
C ASP A 457 32.60 6.80 -4.96
N PRO A 458 32.13 5.80 -5.73
CA PRO A 458 30.75 5.35 -5.65
C PRO A 458 30.52 4.31 -4.55
N LYS A 459 31.54 3.88 -3.78
CA LYS A 459 31.41 2.80 -2.79
C LYS A 459 30.30 2.99 -1.78
N GLU A 460 30.09 4.22 -1.31
CA GLU A 460 29.04 4.49 -0.33
C GLU A 460 27.63 4.26 -0.93
N LEU A 461 27.46 4.45 -2.24
CA LEU A 461 26.21 4.16 -2.95
C LEU A 461 25.90 2.66 -2.98
N GLU A 462 26.92 1.80 -3.02
CA GLU A 462 26.75 0.33 -3.01
C GLU A 462 26.16 -0.18 -1.68
N ALA A 463 26.35 0.58 -0.59
CA ALA A 463 25.81 0.25 0.72
C ALA A 463 24.30 0.57 0.85
N LEU A 464 23.73 1.34 -0.09
CA LEU A 464 22.33 1.73 -0.04
C LEU A 464 21.43 0.59 -0.52
N LEU A 465 20.79 -0.08 0.45
CA LEU A 465 19.95 -1.25 0.17
C LEU A 465 18.48 -0.92 -0.03
N VAL A 466 17.98 0.19 0.53
CA VAL A 466 16.53 0.46 0.62
C VAL A 466 16.07 1.48 -0.43
N ALA A 467 14.92 1.20 -1.05
CA ALA A 467 14.24 2.09 -1.99
C ALA A 467 13.59 3.29 -1.27
N PRO A 468 13.63 4.49 -1.85
CA PRO A 468 14.01 4.76 -3.25
C PRO A 468 15.52 4.95 -3.47
N PHE A 469 16.33 5.09 -2.41
CA PHE A 469 17.77 5.39 -2.52
C PHE A 469 18.54 4.35 -3.33
N SER A 470 18.30 3.05 -3.08
CA SER A 470 18.90 1.96 -3.84
C SER A 470 18.59 2.03 -5.34
N THR A 471 17.39 2.52 -5.72
CA THR A 471 16.98 2.68 -7.12
C THR A 471 17.84 3.73 -7.81
N PHE A 472 17.98 4.90 -7.19
CA PHE A 472 18.84 5.98 -7.71
C PHE A 472 20.32 5.57 -7.71
N ALA A 473 20.81 5.04 -6.60
CA ALA A 473 22.19 4.58 -6.43
C ALA A 473 22.61 3.57 -7.51
N ARG A 474 21.77 2.57 -7.78
CA ARG A 474 22.03 1.58 -8.85
C ARG A 474 22.13 2.20 -10.24
N LYS A 475 21.29 3.17 -10.56
CA LYS A 475 21.34 3.86 -11.86
C LYS A 475 22.61 4.70 -12.00
N ILE A 476 23.03 5.36 -10.93
CA ILE A 476 24.31 6.09 -10.88
C ILE A 476 25.49 5.12 -11.00
N LEU A 477 25.48 3.99 -10.28
CA LEU A 477 26.51 2.96 -10.34
C LEU A 477 26.66 2.36 -11.75
N ALA A 478 25.53 2.12 -12.43
CA ALA A 478 25.55 1.65 -13.82
C ALA A 478 26.25 2.65 -14.75
N LEU A 479 25.92 3.94 -14.64
CA LEU A 479 26.55 5.02 -15.41
C LEU A 479 28.02 5.23 -15.03
N HIS A 480 28.38 5.11 -13.75
CA HIS A 480 29.77 5.17 -13.30
C HIS A 480 30.61 4.07 -13.97
N GLY A 481 30.04 2.87 -14.12
CA GLY A 481 30.63 1.77 -14.88
C GLY A 481 30.84 2.06 -16.37
N GLU A 482 30.17 3.05 -16.96
CA GLU A 482 30.35 3.47 -18.36
C GLU A 482 31.46 4.51 -18.56
N LEU A 483 31.94 5.16 -17.49
CA LEU A 483 32.97 6.19 -17.58
C LEU A 483 34.33 5.63 -18.02
N SER A 484 34.75 4.47 -17.47
CA SER A 484 36.02 3.83 -17.87
C SER A 484 35.99 3.36 -19.33
N PRO A 485 34.95 2.64 -19.81
CA PRO A 485 34.81 2.31 -21.23
C PRO A 485 34.82 3.52 -22.16
N ALA A 486 34.20 4.65 -21.77
CA ALA A 486 34.23 5.87 -22.58
C ALA A 486 35.65 6.48 -22.67
N LEU A 487 36.43 6.43 -21.59
CA LEU A 487 37.83 6.86 -21.59
C LEU A 487 38.70 5.96 -22.49
N GLU A 488 38.52 4.64 -22.40
CA GLU A 488 39.23 3.66 -23.24
C GLU A 488 38.91 3.84 -24.73
N ALA A 489 37.63 4.07 -25.04
CA ALA A 489 37.15 4.34 -26.40
C ALA A 489 37.53 5.74 -26.91
N ARG A 490 38.09 6.60 -26.06
CA ARG A 490 38.39 8.02 -26.33
C ARG A 490 37.17 8.84 -26.75
N ASP A 491 36.01 8.48 -26.24
CA ASP A 491 34.74 9.13 -26.54
C ASP A 491 34.43 10.19 -25.47
N GLY A 492 34.94 11.41 -25.72
CA GLY A 492 34.74 12.54 -24.80
C GLY A 492 33.29 13.02 -24.72
N GLN A 493 32.52 12.86 -25.78
CA GLN A 493 31.10 13.18 -25.78
C GLN A 493 30.36 12.24 -24.83
N ARG A 494 30.51 10.92 -25.02
CA ARG A 494 29.89 9.91 -24.14
C ARG A 494 30.31 10.06 -22.68
N PHE A 495 31.58 10.38 -22.42
CA PHE A 495 32.07 10.63 -21.06
C PHE A 495 31.37 11.81 -20.40
N ASN A 496 31.27 12.94 -21.10
CA ASN A 496 30.61 14.15 -20.57
C ASN A 496 29.11 13.92 -20.37
N GLU A 497 28.44 13.28 -21.34
CA GLU A 497 27.03 12.92 -21.27
C GLU A 497 26.73 12.03 -20.05
N THR A 498 27.58 11.04 -19.78
CA THR A 498 27.44 10.11 -18.66
C THR A 498 27.49 10.84 -17.32
N LEU A 499 28.44 11.77 -17.14
CA LEU A 499 28.53 12.60 -15.92
C LEU A 499 27.30 13.49 -15.73
N VAL A 500 26.78 14.08 -16.81
CA VAL A 500 25.55 14.89 -16.77
C VAL A 500 24.35 14.01 -16.39
N LYS A 501 24.20 12.82 -16.99
CA LYS A 501 23.15 11.83 -16.64
C LYS A 501 23.19 11.47 -15.15
N MET A 502 24.38 11.21 -14.60
CA MET A 502 24.54 10.92 -13.16
C MET A 502 24.07 12.08 -12.28
N HIS A 503 24.39 13.32 -12.65
CA HIS A 503 23.97 14.51 -11.89
C HIS A 503 22.46 14.73 -11.95
N VAL A 504 21.85 14.52 -13.13
CA VAL A 504 20.39 14.62 -13.30
C VAL A 504 19.67 13.62 -12.40
N ILE A 505 20.15 12.37 -12.31
CA ILE A 505 19.60 11.35 -11.39
C ILE A 505 19.71 11.82 -9.93
N GLY A 506 20.86 12.39 -9.54
CA GLY A 506 21.04 12.97 -8.20
C GLY A 506 20.07 14.11 -7.90
N LYS A 507 19.79 14.99 -8.88
CA LYS A 507 18.76 16.04 -8.74
C LYS A 507 17.36 15.45 -8.56
N MET A 508 16.99 14.47 -9.37
CA MET A 508 15.67 13.82 -9.25
C MET A 508 15.49 13.16 -7.88
N GLN A 509 16.55 12.57 -7.32
CA GLN A 509 16.51 12.04 -5.96
C GLN A 509 16.31 13.15 -4.91
N GLU A 510 17.00 14.27 -5.04
CA GLU A 510 16.87 15.40 -4.12
C GLU A 510 15.44 15.98 -4.13
N VAL A 511 14.86 16.10 -5.32
CA VAL A 511 13.48 16.55 -5.49
C VAL A 511 12.52 15.54 -4.85
N SER A 512 12.73 14.24 -5.10
CA SER A 512 11.96 13.19 -4.46
C SER A 512 12.04 13.28 -2.93
N ARG A 513 13.20 13.60 -2.36
CA ARG A 513 13.38 13.84 -0.91
C ARG A 513 12.54 15.03 -0.44
N CYS A 514 12.59 16.17 -1.14
CA CYS A 514 11.81 17.36 -0.77
C CYS A 514 10.30 17.09 -0.81
N LEU A 515 9.80 16.46 -1.88
CA LEU A 515 8.39 16.09 -2.00
C LEU A 515 7.98 15.11 -0.89
N GLU A 516 8.85 14.18 -0.52
CA GLU A 516 8.58 13.23 0.56
C GLU A 516 8.52 13.89 1.94
N ARG A 517 9.40 14.84 2.22
CA ARG A 517 9.33 15.65 3.44
C ARG A 517 8.06 16.50 3.48
N LEU A 518 7.63 17.05 2.34
CA LEU A 518 6.36 17.77 2.23
C LEU A 518 5.17 16.83 2.50
N ARG A 519 5.14 15.63 1.89
CA ARG A 519 4.12 14.60 2.19
C ARG A 519 4.04 14.30 3.68
N ILE A 520 5.19 14.15 4.35
CA ILE A 520 5.23 13.90 5.80
C ILE A 520 4.65 15.08 6.58
N ALA A 521 5.03 16.30 6.23
CA ALA A 521 4.56 17.51 6.90
C ALA A 521 3.04 17.73 6.75
N LEU A 522 2.49 17.38 5.58
CA LEU A 522 1.06 17.48 5.27
C LEU A 522 0.18 16.47 6.03
N MET A 523 0.74 15.42 6.62
CA MET A 523 -0.04 14.47 7.43
C MET A 523 -0.59 15.08 8.73
N THR A 524 -0.09 16.26 9.13
CA THR A 524 -0.57 17.03 10.28
C THR A 524 -0.85 18.49 9.85
N PRO A 525 -1.89 18.71 9.02
CA PRO A 525 -2.10 19.98 8.31
C PRO A 525 -2.43 21.16 9.23
N GLU A 526 -2.98 20.89 10.42
CA GLU A 526 -3.33 21.90 11.44
C GLU A 526 -2.13 22.76 11.90
N ARG A 527 -0.90 22.38 11.53
CA ARG A 527 0.34 23.08 11.89
C ARG A 527 1.14 23.60 10.70
N LEU A 528 0.69 23.36 9.47
CA LEU A 528 1.45 23.71 8.27
C LEU A 528 0.93 25.02 7.66
N LEU A 529 1.70 26.09 7.86
CA LEU A 529 1.46 27.40 7.24
C LEU A 529 1.82 27.37 5.76
N LEU A 530 1.13 28.17 4.95
CA LEU A 530 1.40 28.32 3.52
C LEU A 530 2.84 28.76 3.25
N SER A 531 3.42 29.61 4.11
CA SER A 531 4.81 30.07 4.02
C SER A 531 5.84 28.93 4.05
N HIS A 532 5.60 27.87 4.83
CA HIS A 532 6.49 26.70 4.87
C HIS A 532 6.40 25.84 3.60
N ILE A 533 5.19 25.73 3.05
CA ILE A 533 4.95 25.02 1.78
C ILE A 533 5.64 25.79 0.65
N HIS A 534 5.44 27.11 0.60
CA HIS A 534 6.07 28.01 -0.37
C HIS A 534 7.59 27.90 -0.32
N GLY A 535 8.22 28.05 0.85
CA GLY A 535 9.67 27.90 0.98
C GLY A 535 10.21 26.55 0.51
N SER A 536 9.46 25.46 0.72
CA SER A 536 9.83 24.13 0.23
C SER A 536 9.75 24.04 -1.30
N ILE A 537 8.70 24.60 -1.90
CA ILE A 537 8.47 24.58 -3.35
C ILE A 537 9.44 25.50 -4.08
N THR A 538 9.69 26.70 -3.55
CA THR A 538 10.70 27.61 -4.08
C THR A 538 12.08 26.96 -4.04
N HIS A 539 12.45 26.26 -2.96
CA HIS A 539 13.71 25.53 -2.89
C HIS A 539 13.84 24.45 -3.97
N VAL A 540 12.78 23.64 -4.16
CA VAL A 540 12.73 22.64 -5.25
C VAL A 540 12.86 23.32 -6.61
N ARG A 541 12.12 24.41 -6.85
CA ARG A 541 12.21 25.17 -8.11
C ARG A 541 13.62 25.69 -8.36
N THR A 542 14.28 26.28 -7.35
CA THR A 542 15.66 26.75 -7.47
C THR A 542 16.64 25.62 -7.77
N LEU A 543 16.45 24.43 -7.20
CA LEU A 543 17.25 23.25 -7.53
C LEU A 543 17.09 22.82 -9.00
N PHE A 544 15.91 23.00 -9.58
CA PHE A 544 15.64 22.78 -11.01
C PHE A 544 16.21 23.92 -11.89
N GLU A 545 16.11 25.18 -11.48
CA GLU A 545 16.61 26.36 -12.21
C GLU A 545 18.15 26.40 -12.27
N ALA A 546 18.84 26.03 -11.19
CA ALA A 546 20.29 26.11 -11.08
C ALA A 546 21.04 24.85 -11.60
N PHE A 547 20.97 24.63 -12.92
CA PHE A 547 21.99 23.99 -13.78
C PHE A 547 22.23 22.46 -13.77
N GLN A 548 22.25 21.93 -15.00
CA GLN A 548 23.06 20.79 -15.43
C GLN A 548 24.55 21.09 -15.19
N VAL A 549 25.41 20.07 -14.98
CA VAL A 549 26.88 20.27 -14.82
C VAL A 549 27.48 21.07 -15.98
N ARG A 550 26.86 20.95 -17.17
CA ARG A 550 27.13 21.75 -18.36
C ARG A 550 25.79 22.22 -18.95
N PRO A 551 25.54 23.54 -19.12
CA PRO A 551 24.30 24.05 -19.71
C PRO A 551 24.14 23.70 -21.20
N ASP A 552 25.25 23.39 -21.88
CA ASP A 552 25.31 23.07 -23.30
C ASP A 552 25.03 21.59 -23.60
N ILE A 553 24.85 20.74 -22.59
CA ILE A 553 24.52 19.32 -22.74
C ILE A 553 23.13 19.05 -22.15
N VAL A 554 22.14 18.80 -23.02
CA VAL A 554 20.77 18.49 -22.61
C VAL A 554 20.46 17.01 -22.80
N VAL A 555 20.19 16.31 -21.69
CA VAL A 555 19.81 14.88 -21.73
C VAL A 555 18.36 14.74 -22.17
N GLU A 556 18.15 14.46 -23.46
CA GLU A 556 16.83 14.41 -24.10
C GLU A 556 15.85 13.47 -23.39
N SER A 557 16.35 12.32 -22.90
CA SER A 557 15.51 11.35 -22.21
C SER A 557 14.89 11.85 -20.90
N TYR A 558 15.34 13.00 -20.37
CA TYR A 558 14.82 13.61 -19.16
C TYR A 558 14.08 14.93 -19.41
N THR A 559 14.15 15.52 -20.61
CA THR A 559 13.62 16.86 -20.87
C THR A 559 12.12 16.96 -20.63
N GLU A 560 11.33 15.99 -21.08
CA GLU A 560 9.87 15.99 -20.90
C GLU A 560 9.47 15.89 -19.42
N ALA A 561 10.06 14.93 -18.70
CA ALA A 561 9.83 14.77 -17.27
C ALA A 561 10.24 16.02 -16.47
N PHE A 562 11.37 16.63 -16.84
CA PHE A 562 11.88 17.85 -16.21
C PHE A 562 10.98 19.05 -16.51
N ALA A 563 10.55 19.23 -17.76
CA ALA A 563 9.65 20.29 -18.16
C ALA A 563 8.29 20.19 -17.46
N ASN A 564 7.73 18.99 -17.35
CA ASN A 564 6.46 18.75 -16.67
C ASN A 564 6.53 19.10 -15.18
N VAL A 565 7.60 18.65 -14.49
CA VAL A 565 7.81 18.98 -13.06
C VAL A 565 8.04 20.48 -12.88
N CYS A 566 8.85 21.12 -13.74
CA CYS A 566 9.09 22.57 -13.69
C CYS A 566 7.81 23.38 -13.90
N ALA A 567 7.00 23.03 -14.91
CA ALA A 567 5.75 23.72 -15.20
C ALA A 567 4.78 23.64 -14.00
N LEU A 568 4.67 22.45 -13.40
CA LEU A 568 3.80 22.22 -12.26
C LEU A 568 4.30 22.95 -11.00
N LEU A 569 5.61 22.92 -10.72
CA LEU A 569 6.22 23.69 -9.63
C LEU A 569 6.04 25.19 -9.82
N THR A 570 6.16 25.71 -11.05
CA THR A 570 5.97 27.12 -11.36
C THR A 570 4.53 27.54 -11.13
N HIS A 571 3.58 26.70 -11.57
CA HIS A 571 2.17 26.95 -11.35
C HIS A 571 1.83 27.02 -9.85
N ILE A 572 2.30 26.04 -9.06
CA ILE A 572 2.05 26.00 -7.62
C ILE A 572 2.72 27.17 -6.90
N ASP A 573 3.97 27.51 -7.24
CA ASP A 573 4.68 28.64 -6.63
C ASP A 573 3.96 29.97 -6.91
N THR A 574 3.43 30.14 -8.13
CA THR A 574 2.65 31.33 -8.50
C THR A 574 1.36 31.41 -7.69
N THR A 575 0.63 30.29 -7.56
CA THR A 575 -0.60 30.24 -6.78
C THR A 575 -0.35 30.46 -5.29
N LEU A 576 0.72 29.87 -4.73
CA LEU A 576 1.12 30.10 -3.34
C LEU A 576 1.51 31.54 -3.08
N THR A 577 2.22 32.18 -4.01
CA THR A 577 2.60 33.59 -3.90
C THR A 577 1.36 34.47 -3.84
N ALA A 578 0.38 34.22 -4.73
CA ALA A 578 -0.89 34.94 -4.72
C ALA A 578 -1.73 34.68 -3.45
N ALA A 579 -1.73 33.46 -2.92
CA ALA A 579 -2.41 33.13 -1.67
C ALA A 579 -1.75 33.83 -0.47
N LEU A 580 -0.42 33.88 -0.42
CA LEU A 580 0.33 34.55 0.65
C LEU A 580 0.15 36.08 0.65
N GLU A 581 -0.12 36.70 -0.51
CA GLU A 581 -0.50 38.12 -0.59
C GLU A 581 -1.82 38.41 0.16
N GLY A 582 -2.69 37.42 0.30
CA GLY A 582 -3.92 37.48 1.10
C GLY A 582 -3.75 37.21 2.61
N GLY A 583 -2.56 36.77 3.04
CA GLY A 583 -2.23 36.41 4.43
C GLY A 583 -1.73 34.97 4.57
N ASP A 584 -0.90 34.70 5.59
CA ASP A 584 -0.37 33.35 5.86
C ASP A 584 -1.42 32.53 6.63
N CYS A 585 -2.25 31.80 5.91
CA CYS A 585 -3.31 30.96 6.45
C CYS A 585 -2.91 29.47 6.51
N ALA A 586 -3.81 28.64 7.06
CA ALA A 586 -3.63 27.20 7.06
C ALA A 586 -4.09 26.60 5.72
N LEU A 587 -3.40 25.56 5.22
CA LEU A 587 -3.76 24.88 3.96
C LEU A 587 -5.23 24.40 3.91
N SER A 588 -5.82 24.07 5.07
CA SER A 588 -7.23 23.65 5.17
C SER A 588 -8.24 24.70 4.70
N GLU A 589 -7.81 25.96 4.53
CA GLU A 589 -8.65 27.07 4.11
C GLU A 589 -8.64 27.27 2.57
N ASP A 590 -7.76 26.58 1.83
CA ASP A 590 -7.68 26.63 0.37
C ASP A 590 -7.67 25.22 -0.26
N PRO A 591 -8.85 24.65 -0.59
CA PRO A 591 -8.95 23.30 -1.14
C PRO A 591 -8.38 23.16 -2.56
N ALA A 592 -8.36 24.23 -3.36
CA ALA A 592 -7.79 24.19 -4.71
C ALA A 592 -6.26 24.02 -4.66
N LEU A 593 -5.62 24.69 -3.69
CA LEU A 593 -4.20 24.49 -3.39
C LEU A 593 -3.90 23.07 -2.90
N GLY A 594 -4.82 22.48 -2.12
CA GLY A 594 -4.77 21.06 -1.75
C GLY A 594 -4.71 20.12 -2.95
N ASP A 595 -5.62 20.28 -3.91
CA ASP A 595 -5.68 19.46 -5.13
C ASP A 595 -4.40 19.58 -5.98
N MET A 596 -3.86 20.80 -6.14
CA MET A 596 -2.61 21.00 -6.89
C MET A 596 -1.39 20.38 -6.19
N LEU A 597 -1.35 20.42 -4.85
CA LEU A 597 -0.32 19.73 -4.08
C LEU A 597 -0.44 18.22 -4.26
N ASP A 598 -1.66 17.68 -4.26
CA ASP A 598 -1.88 16.25 -4.50
C ASP A 598 -1.38 15.82 -5.90
N ASP A 599 -1.59 16.64 -6.94
CA ASP A 599 -1.04 16.38 -8.29
C ASP A 599 0.49 16.39 -8.31
N LEU A 600 1.15 17.35 -7.65
CA LEU A 600 2.61 17.37 -7.49
C LEU A 600 3.10 16.13 -6.75
N LEU A 601 2.38 15.75 -5.70
CA LEU A 601 2.67 14.61 -4.86
C LEU A 601 2.19 13.29 -5.48
N ALA A 602 1.59 13.27 -6.67
CA ALA A 602 1.32 12.06 -7.43
C ALA A 602 2.50 11.66 -8.32
N ILE A 603 3.43 12.57 -8.59
CA ILE A 603 4.58 12.31 -9.46
C ILE A 603 5.52 11.28 -8.81
N ASP A 604 5.69 10.14 -9.48
CA ASP A 604 6.61 9.07 -9.07
C ASP A 604 7.96 9.22 -9.78
N LEU A 605 8.81 10.09 -9.23
CA LEU A 605 10.18 10.31 -9.73
C LEU A 605 11.05 9.04 -9.63
N GLU A 606 10.77 8.14 -8.68
CA GLU A 606 11.47 6.86 -8.57
C GLU A 606 11.15 5.97 -9.78
N ALA A 607 9.87 5.88 -10.17
CA ALA A 607 9.44 5.13 -11.35
C ALA A 607 10.01 5.71 -12.65
N ILE A 608 10.03 7.04 -12.79
CA ILE A 608 10.67 7.72 -13.93
C ILE A 608 12.13 7.28 -14.02
N VAL A 609 12.92 7.48 -12.94
CA VAL A 609 14.34 7.05 -12.87
C VAL A 609 14.53 5.56 -13.18
N ARG A 610 13.66 4.69 -12.65
CA ARG A 610 13.72 3.25 -12.89
C ARG A 610 13.56 2.89 -14.37
N ASN A 611 12.61 3.53 -15.05
CA ASN A 611 12.22 3.21 -16.43
C ASN A 611 13.10 3.88 -17.49
N LEU A 612 14.02 4.77 -17.10
CA LEU A 612 14.92 5.39 -18.08
C LEU A 612 15.83 4.39 -18.75
N ASP A 613 15.82 4.46 -20.07
CA ASP A 613 16.83 3.87 -20.93
C ASP A 613 18.13 4.66 -20.81
N LEU A 614 19.18 4.01 -20.32
CA LEU A 614 20.50 4.61 -20.15
C LEU A 614 21.19 4.84 -21.51
N THR A 615 20.75 4.13 -22.57
CA THR A 615 21.35 4.14 -23.90
C THR A 615 20.85 5.25 -24.82
N ALA A 616 19.81 6.00 -24.42
CA ALA A 616 19.28 7.10 -25.22
C ALA A 616 20.36 8.20 -25.45
N PRO A 617 20.52 8.71 -26.70
CA PRO A 617 21.46 9.77 -27.02
C PRO A 617 21.05 11.11 -26.38
N VAL A 618 22.03 12.00 -26.22
CA VAL A 618 21.87 13.33 -25.64
C VAL A 618 21.99 14.36 -26.77
N ALA A 619 21.08 15.34 -26.84
CA ALA A 619 21.18 16.40 -27.85
C ALA A 619 22.15 17.48 -27.40
N VAL A 620 23.00 17.90 -28.33
CA VAL A 620 23.89 19.05 -28.19
C VAL A 620 23.19 20.25 -28.82
N SER A 621 22.85 21.26 -28.03
CA SER A 621 22.29 22.51 -28.56
C SER A 621 23.42 23.33 -29.20
N HIS A 622 23.42 23.43 -30.53
CA HIS A 622 24.32 24.34 -31.25
C HIS A 622 23.74 25.76 -31.31
N ASP A 623 23.81 26.50 -30.20
CA ASP A 623 23.63 27.96 -30.25
C ASP A 623 24.97 28.62 -30.55
N SER A 624 25.30 28.69 -31.83
CA SER A 624 26.34 29.58 -32.34
C SER A 624 25.94 30.11 -33.71
N GLU A 625 24.97 31.02 -33.74
CA GLU A 625 24.92 32.06 -34.78
C GLU A 625 25.99 33.11 -34.45
N GLN A 626 27.20 32.87 -34.96
CA GLN A 626 28.10 33.97 -35.31
C GLN A 626 27.61 34.54 -36.65
N GLN A 627 26.99 35.73 -36.60
CA GLN A 627 26.84 36.55 -37.81
C GLN A 627 28.19 37.19 -38.19
N PRO A 628 28.45 37.40 -39.50
CA PRO A 628 29.75 37.79 -40.04
C PRO A 628 30.24 39.18 -39.66
#